data_AF-A0ABD5PJ69-F1
#
_entry.id   AF-A0ABD5PJ69-F1
#
_cell.length_a   1.000
_cell.length_b   1.000
_cell.length_c   1.000
_cell.angle_alpha   90.00
_cell.angle_beta   90.00
_cell.angle_gamma   90.00
#
_symmetry.space_group_name_H-M   'P 1'
#
loop_
_entity.id
_entity.type
_entity.pdbx_description
1 polymer ?
#
loop_
_entity_poly.entity_id
_entity_poly.type
_entity_poly.pdbx_seq_one_letter_code
_entity_poly.pdbx_strand_id
1 'polypeptide(L)'
;MRADSLLQGIRRVDEQGKRLLAVRTFSDPNPAWRVDVAMATLVDVAELLRAGAPFPPRLVEETCARPVKFEFQPDGGTRKTGTGIDSQKRDDLVRRVLEVGYERGQATIERLEPDVADRVAADDRFETVDSRVFVPLSASAPYARNWRPLIRTALERLEDVLDDFRRIVSRVQASGAAGALTIGCESIVEMLETLSIVVRRADADTRYVRDRTDHRQGELLSTIEDATTQIRSDDNA
;
A
#
# COMPACT_ATOMS: atom_id res chain seq x y z
N MET A 1 -12.67 -1.11 5.57
CA MET A 1 -11.94 -0.49 4.42
C MET A 1 -11.65 -1.58 3.39
N ARG A 2 -11.42 -1.27 2.10
CA ARG A 2 -11.02 -2.25 1.08
C ARG A 2 -9.59 -1.97 0.62
N ALA A 3 -8.76 -3.00 0.52
CA ALA A 3 -7.38 -2.90 0.06
C ALA A 3 -7.30 -2.37 -1.38
N ASP A 4 -8.29 -2.73 -2.20
CA ASP A 4 -8.41 -2.27 -3.58
C ASP A 4 -8.48 -0.75 -3.68
N SER A 5 -9.15 -0.06 -2.74
CA SER A 5 -9.27 1.40 -2.75
C SER A 5 -7.90 2.09 -2.65
N LEU A 6 -7.02 1.57 -1.80
CA LEU A 6 -5.66 2.11 -1.62
C LEU A 6 -4.81 1.87 -2.87
N LEU A 7 -4.79 0.62 -3.37
CA LEU A 7 -4.00 0.25 -4.54
C LEU A 7 -4.50 0.94 -5.82
N GLN A 8 -5.80 1.20 -5.94
CA GLN A 8 -6.39 1.98 -7.03
C GLN A 8 -5.89 3.43 -7.03
N GLY A 9 -5.76 4.05 -5.86
CA GLY A 9 -5.17 5.38 -5.74
C GLY A 9 -3.74 5.39 -6.24
N ILE A 10 -2.89 4.45 -5.78
CA ILE A 10 -1.50 4.32 -6.25
C ILE A 10 -1.45 4.08 -7.76
N ARG A 11 -2.29 3.19 -8.29
CA ARG A 11 -2.39 2.90 -9.73
C ARG A 11 -2.76 4.14 -10.54
N ARG A 12 -3.66 5.01 -10.05
CA ARG A 12 -4.04 6.24 -10.75
C ARG A 12 -2.87 7.23 -10.85
N VAL A 13 -2.02 7.29 -9.83
CA VAL A 13 -0.78 8.08 -9.83
C VAL A 13 0.22 7.50 -10.83
N ASP A 14 0.43 6.18 -10.80
CA ASP A 14 1.23 5.43 -11.77
C ASP A 14 0.79 5.72 -13.22
N GLU A 15 -0.51 5.64 -13.49
CA GLU A 15 -1.07 5.96 -14.81
C GLU A 15 -0.77 7.41 -15.25
N GLN A 16 -0.73 8.39 -14.34
CA GLN A 16 -0.30 9.74 -14.71
C GLN A 16 1.20 9.78 -14.99
N GLY A 17 2.02 9.12 -14.18
CA GLY A 17 3.47 9.01 -14.39
C GLY A 17 3.81 8.41 -15.76
N LYS A 18 3.20 7.27 -16.10
CA LYS A 18 3.36 6.62 -17.42
C LYS A 18 2.97 7.54 -18.57
N ARG A 19 1.87 8.30 -18.42
CA ARG A 19 1.44 9.25 -19.45
C ARG A 19 2.40 10.43 -19.57
N LEU A 20 2.94 10.94 -18.47
CA LEU A 20 3.96 11.99 -18.47
C LEU A 20 5.26 11.52 -19.12
N LEU A 21 5.70 10.28 -18.84
CA LEU A 21 6.86 9.67 -19.51
C LEU A 21 6.64 9.50 -21.03
N ALA A 22 5.41 9.26 -21.47
CA ALA A 22 5.08 9.10 -22.89
C ALA A 22 4.99 10.43 -23.66
N VAL A 23 4.84 11.58 -22.98
CA VAL A 23 4.85 12.90 -23.62
C VAL A 23 6.21 13.11 -24.31
N ARG A 24 6.23 13.76 -25.48
CA ARG A 24 7.49 14.09 -26.19
C ARG A 24 8.07 15.45 -25.77
N THR A 25 7.21 16.44 -25.59
CA THR A 25 7.54 17.83 -25.23
C THR A 25 6.62 18.33 -24.13
N PHE A 26 7.15 19.05 -23.13
CA PHE A 26 6.38 19.54 -21.97
C PHE A 26 5.76 20.93 -22.19
N SER A 27 5.56 21.34 -23.44
CA SER A 27 5.14 22.69 -23.81
C SER A 27 3.61 22.88 -23.80
N ASP A 28 2.85 21.78 -23.81
CA ASP A 28 1.38 21.81 -23.77
C ASP A 28 0.86 21.91 -22.33
N PRO A 29 -0.39 22.32 -22.09
CA PRO A 29 -0.99 22.35 -20.74
C PRO A 29 -1.30 20.95 -20.16
N ASN A 30 -1.25 19.91 -21.00
CA ASN A 30 -1.58 18.52 -20.63
C ASN A 30 -0.71 17.97 -19.47
N PRO A 31 0.62 18.16 -19.43
CA PRO A 31 1.48 17.68 -18.35
C PRO A 31 1.19 18.34 -17.00
N ALA A 32 0.91 19.65 -16.96
CA ALA A 32 0.59 20.35 -15.72
C ALA A 32 -0.71 19.80 -15.10
N TRP A 33 -1.76 19.65 -15.91
CA TRP A 33 -3.01 19.03 -15.45
C TRP A 33 -2.82 17.61 -14.91
N ARG A 34 -1.89 16.82 -15.47
CA ARG A 34 -1.59 15.47 -14.97
C ARG A 34 -0.90 15.49 -13.61
N VAL A 35 -0.03 16.47 -13.39
CA VAL A 35 0.62 16.69 -12.10
C VAL A 35 -0.44 17.03 -11.05
N ASP A 36 -1.37 17.93 -11.36
CA ASP A 36 -2.47 18.28 -10.45
C ASP A 36 -3.34 17.07 -10.08
N VAL A 37 -3.69 16.24 -11.07
CA VAL A 37 -4.46 15.00 -10.84
C VAL A 37 -3.68 14.01 -9.96
N ALA A 38 -2.37 13.86 -10.19
CA ALA A 38 -1.52 12.98 -9.39
C ALA A 38 -1.41 13.47 -7.93
N MET A 39 -1.19 14.77 -7.71
CA MET A 39 -1.16 15.37 -6.37
C MET A 39 -2.49 15.17 -5.63
N ALA A 40 -3.62 15.48 -6.27
CA ALA A 40 -4.94 15.28 -5.66
C ALA A 40 -5.18 13.80 -5.29
N THR A 41 -4.77 12.88 -6.16
CA THR A 41 -4.87 11.45 -5.89
C THR A 41 -3.98 11.01 -4.72
N LEU A 42 -2.79 11.58 -4.58
CA LEU A 42 -1.89 11.29 -3.45
C LEU A 42 -2.47 11.78 -2.12
N VAL A 43 -3.16 12.92 -2.11
CA VAL A 43 -3.90 13.39 -0.94
C VAL A 43 -5.00 12.39 -0.57
N ASP A 44 -5.79 11.92 -1.54
CA ASP A 44 -6.82 10.91 -1.30
C ASP A 44 -6.22 9.61 -0.73
N VAL A 45 -5.07 9.17 -1.24
CA VAL A 45 -4.35 7.99 -0.75
C VAL A 45 -3.88 8.19 0.70
N ALA A 46 -3.35 9.36 1.04
CA ALA A 46 -2.95 9.70 2.40
C ALA A 46 -4.15 9.68 3.36
N GLU A 47 -5.29 10.25 2.95
CA GLU A 47 -6.52 10.24 3.75
C GLU A 47 -7.09 8.83 3.93
N LEU A 48 -7.01 7.97 2.90
CA LEU A 48 -7.39 6.56 3.02
C LEU A 48 -6.52 5.81 4.05
N LEU A 49 -5.21 6.05 4.05
CA LEU A 49 -4.31 5.47 5.06
C LEU A 49 -4.62 6.00 6.45
N ARG A 50 -4.90 7.30 6.58
CA ARG A 50 -5.30 7.91 7.85
C ARG A 50 -6.58 7.30 8.40
N ALA A 51 -7.61 7.14 7.56
CA ALA A 51 -8.87 6.52 7.94
C ALA A 51 -8.73 5.02 8.27
N GLY A 52 -7.70 4.36 7.72
CA GLY A 52 -7.35 2.98 8.02
C GLY A 52 -6.58 2.78 9.33
N ALA A 53 -6.11 3.86 9.96
CA ALA A 53 -5.37 3.81 11.22
C ALA A 53 -6.32 3.73 12.44
N PRO A 54 -5.91 3.07 13.54
CA PRO A 54 -4.64 2.37 13.71
C PRO A 54 -4.60 1.03 12.97
N PHE A 55 -3.45 0.72 12.36
CA PHE A 55 -3.22 -0.56 11.71
C PHE A 55 -3.19 -1.67 12.78
N PRO A 56 -3.85 -2.82 12.56
CA PRO A 56 -3.86 -3.88 13.57
C PRO A 56 -2.44 -4.41 13.80
N PRO A 57 -2.03 -4.66 15.05
CA PRO A 57 -0.77 -5.32 15.34
C PRO A 57 -0.75 -6.71 14.66
N ARG A 58 0.43 -7.20 14.25
CA ARG A 58 0.51 -8.56 13.69
C ARG A 58 -0.05 -9.54 14.73
N LEU A 59 -1.17 -10.19 14.39
CA LEU A 59 -1.68 -11.30 15.17
C LEU A 59 -0.61 -12.39 15.15
N VAL A 60 0.11 -12.51 16.26
CA VAL A 60 1.01 -13.65 16.49
C VAL A 60 0.13 -14.89 16.34
N GLU A 61 0.47 -15.78 15.39
CA GLU A 61 -0.11 -17.12 15.37
C GLU A 61 0.02 -17.68 16.78
N GLU A 62 -1.10 -17.98 17.44
CA GLU A 62 -1.20 -18.35 18.85
C GLU A 62 -0.09 -19.31 19.26
N THR A 63 1.05 -18.74 19.67
CA THR A 63 2.12 -19.44 20.36
C THR A 63 1.86 -19.23 21.86
N CYS A 64 0.63 -19.50 22.26
CA CYS A 64 0.26 -19.75 23.65
C CYS A 64 0.31 -21.25 23.93
N ALA A 65 1.36 -21.94 23.48
CA ALA A 65 1.80 -23.15 24.14
C ALA A 65 2.93 -22.74 25.09
N ARG A 66 2.57 -22.42 26.35
CA ARG A 66 3.53 -22.46 27.45
C ARG A 66 4.31 -23.77 27.33
N PRO A 67 5.66 -23.78 27.40
CA PRO A 67 6.38 -25.04 27.52
C PRO A 67 6.09 -25.57 28.93
N VAL A 68 5.05 -26.38 29.05
CA VAL A 68 4.96 -27.30 30.18
C VAL A 68 6.17 -28.21 30.00
N LYS A 69 7.11 -28.14 30.95
CA LYS A 69 8.21 -29.12 31.07
C LYS A 69 7.56 -30.50 31.10
N PHE A 70 7.56 -31.19 29.97
CA PHE A 70 7.36 -32.63 29.93
C PHE A 70 8.74 -33.26 29.79
N GLU A 71 9.06 -34.07 30.79
CA GLU A 71 10.22 -34.94 30.81
C GLU A 71 10.23 -35.85 29.58
N PHE A 72 11.44 -36.10 29.10
CA PHE A 72 11.75 -36.87 27.90
C PHE A 72 11.15 -38.28 27.93
N GLN A 73 10.46 -38.66 26.86
CA GLN A 73 10.33 -40.05 26.43
C GLN A 73 10.35 -40.09 24.89
N PRO A 74 11.18 -40.93 24.24
CA PRO A 74 11.28 -40.95 22.79
C PRO A 74 10.26 -41.93 22.24
N ASP A 75 9.30 -41.45 21.45
CA ASP A 75 8.57 -42.31 20.51
C ASP A 75 8.29 -41.56 19.21
N GLY A 76 8.57 -42.26 18.11
CA GLY A 76 8.57 -41.72 16.75
C GLY A 76 7.19 -41.23 16.30
N GLY A 77 7.17 -40.08 15.63
CA GLY A 77 5.97 -39.52 15.03
C GLY A 77 6.22 -38.14 14.45
N THR A 78 6.29 -38.09 13.13
CA THR A 78 6.35 -36.94 12.21
C THR A 78 6.07 -35.56 12.81
N ARG A 79 7.10 -34.70 12.83
CA ARG A 79 6.98 -33.25 13.11
C ARG A 79 5.95 -32.61 12.17
N LYS A 80 4.80 -32.18 12.70
CA LYS A 80 3.93 -31.20 12.04
C LYS A 80 4.57 -29.80 12.15
N THR A 81 5.30 -29.40 11.13
CA THR A 81 5.74 -28.01 10.85
C THR A 81 4.71 -27.24 10.01
N GLY A 82 3.41 -27.57 10.14
CA GLY A 82 2.38 -27.23 9.16
C GLY A 82 1.74 -25.84 9.25
N THR A 83 1.84 -25.12 10.37
CA THR A 83 1.04 -23.90 10.61
C THR A 83 1.57 -22.67 9.87
N GLY A 84 2.90 -22.47 9.84
CA GLY A 84 3.49 -21.30 9.18
C GLY A 84 3.46 -21.37 7.64
N ILE A 85 3.51 -22.58 7.07
CA ILE A 85 3.45 -22.79 5.61
C ILE A 85 2.05 -22.43 5.08
N ASP A 86 0.99 -22.71 5.83
CA ASP A 86 -0.39 -22.42 5.43
C ASP A 86 -0.68 -20.90 5.46
N SER A 87 -0.24 -20.23 6.53
CA SER A 87 -0.37 -18.77 6.68
C SER A 87 0.34 -17.99 5.58
N GLN A 88 1.57 -18.40 5.20
CA GLN A 88 2.30 -17.79 4.10
C GLN A 88 1.62 -18.02 2.75
N LYS A 89 1.12 -19.23 2.48
CA LYS A 89 0.37 -19.53 1.25
C LYS A 89 -0.90 -18.69 1.11
N ARG A 90 -1.56 -18.37 2.23
CA ARG A 90 -2.73 -17.48 2.27
C ARG A 90 -2.34 -16.02 2.07
N ASP A 91 -1.24 -15.57 2.66
CA ASP A 91 -0.69 -14.22 2.39
C ASP A 91 -0.31 -14.06 0.91
N ASP A 92 0.31 -15.09 0.31
CA ASP A 92 0.68 -15.11 -1.12
C ASP A 92 -0.56 -15.10 -2.02
N LEU A 93 -1.64 -15.77 -1.62
CA LEU A 93 -2.92 -15.73 -2.32
C LEU A 93 -3.52 -14.32 -2.32
N VAL A 94 -3.55 -13.67 -1.15
CA VAL A 94 -4.04 -12.28 -1.03
C VAL A 94 -3.19 -11.36 -1.90
N ARG A 95 -1.86 -11.48 -1.83
CA ARG A 95 -0.94 -10.71 -2.66
C ARG A 95 -1.23 -10.90 -4.16
N ARG A 96 -1.43 -12.13 -4.61
CA ARG A 96 -1.74 -12.42 -6.02
C ARG A 96 -3.03 -11.72 -6.48
N VAL A 97 -4.08 -11.73 -5.66
CA VAL A 97 -5.34 -11.02 -5.96
C VAL A 97 -5.12 -9.52 -6.04
N LEU A 98 -4.36 -8.95 -5.09
CA LEU A 98 -4.03 -7.52 -5.08
C LEU A 98 -3.20 -7.10 -6.31
N GLU A 99 -2.24 -7.92 -6.74
CA GLU A 99 -1.46 -7.69 -7.95
C GLU A 99 -2.33 -7.70 -9.21
N VAL A 100 -3.20 -8.70 -9.37
CA VAL A 100 -4.16 -8.75 -10.49
C VAL A 100 -5.08 -7.53 -10.46
N GLY A 101 -5.58 -7.16 -9.28
CA GLY A 101 -6.39 -5.96 -9.08
C GLY A 101 -5.66 -4.69 -9.48
N TYR A 102 -4.39 -4.54 -9.09
CA TYR A 102 -3.54 -3.41 -9.45
C TYR A 102 -3.28 -3.34 -10.96
N GLU A 103 -2.94 -4.45 -11.61
CA GLU A 103 -2.61 -4.49 -13.04
C GLU A 103 -3.83 -4.29 -13.94
N ARG A 104 -4.97 -4.88 -13.57
CA ARG A 104 -6.19 -4.93 -14.42
C ARG A 104 -7.28 -3.95 -14.01
N GLY A 105 -7.10 -3.27 -12.88
CA GLY A 105 -8.01 -2.23 -12.37
C GLY A 105 -9.19 -2.82 -11.61
N GLN A 106 -9.24 -4.15 -11.49
CA GLN A 106 -10.15 -4.91 -10.64
C GLN A 106 -9.75 -6.38 -10.71
N ALA A 107 -9.88 -7.09 -9.59
CA ALA A 107 -9.80 -8.54 -9.56
C ALA A 107 -11.21 -9.13 -9.79
N THR A 108 -11.35 -10.01 -10.77
CA THR A 108 -12.58 -10.79 -10.97
C THR A 108 -12.24 -12.26 -11.06
N ILE A 109 -13.17 -13.12 -10.64
CA ILE A 109 -12.99 -14.58 -10.60
C ILE A 109 -12.55 -15.11 -11.98
N GLU A 110 -13.14 -14.60 -13.07
CA GLU A 110 -12.85 -15.04 -14.43
C GLU A 110 -11.46 -14.64 -14.93
N ARG A 111 -10.83 -13.66 -14.28
CA ARG A 111 -9.49 -13.16 -14.61
C ARG A 111 -8.40 -13.80 -13.77
N LEU A 112 -8.77 -14.53 -12.73
CA LEU A 112 -7.85 -15.31 -11.93
C LEU A 112 -7.57 -16.65 -12.63
N GLU A 113 -6.38 -17.19 -12.40
CA GLU A 113 -6.08 -18.57 -12.77
C GLU A 113 -7.06 -19.51 -12.05
N PRO A 114 -7.55 -20.60 -12.68
CA PRO A 114 -8.58 -21.46 -12.08
C PRO A 114 -8.24 -21.93 -10.66
N ASP A 115 -7.00 -22.37 -10.43
CA ASP A 115 -6.52 -22.79 -9.11
C ASP A 115 -6.52 -21.65 -8.08
N VAL A 116 -6.32 -20.40 -8.52
CA VAL A 116 -6.37 -19.20 -7.66
C VAL A 116 -7.81 -18.85 -7.36
N ALA A 117 -8.71 -18.92 -8.35
CA ALA A 117 -10.13 -18.67 -8.18
C ALA A 117 -10.78 -19.65 -7.18
N ASP A 118 -10.48 -20.95 -7.29
CA ASP A 118 -10.98 -21.97 -6.37
C ASP A 118 -10.51 -21.73 -4.93
N ARG A 119 -9.23 -21.33 -4.78
CA ARG A 119 -8.67 -20.99 -3.47
C ARG A 119 -9.26 -19.71 -2.89
N VAL A 120 -9.54 -18.70 -3.71
CA VAL A 120 -10.22 -17.47 -3.27
C VAL A 120 -11.64 -17.78 -2.80
N ALA A 121 -12.38 -18.65 -3.51
CA ALA A 121 -13.73 -19.04 -3.12
C ALA A 121 -13.77 -19.80 -1.78
N ALA A 122 -12.69 -20.50 -1.42
CA ALA A 122 -12.58 -21.29 -0.19
C ALA A 122 -11.97 -20.52 1.00
N ASP A 123 -11.44 -19.31 0.82
CA ASP A 123 -10.68 -18.58 1.84
C ASP A 123 -11.50 -17.44 2.46
N ASP A 124 -11.60 -17.44 3.80
CA ASP A 124 -12.38 -16.48 4.59
C ASP A 124 -11.85 -15.03 4.60
N ARG A 125 -10.71 -14.77 3.94
CA ARG A 125 -10.11 -13.42 3.83
C ARG A 125 -10.63 -12.61 2.66
N PHE A 126 -11.45 -13.18 1.79
CA PHE A 126 -11.99 -12.52 0.60
C PHE A 126 -13.51 -12.33 0.69
N GLU A 127 -13.99 -11.28 0.03
CA GLU A 127 -15.41 -11.10 -0.25
C GLU A 127 -15.61 -11.15 -1.76
N THR A 128 -16.59 -11.93 -2.23
CA THR A 128 -16.95 -11.96 -3.65
C THR A 128 -18.34 -11.36 -3.84
N VAL A 129 -18.46 -10.35 -4.71
CA VAL A 129 -19.74 -9.74 -5.10
C VAL A 129 -19.75 -9.52 -6.61
N ASP A 130 -20.75 -10.04 -7.31
CA ASP A 130 -20.90 -9.92 -8.78
C ASP A 130 -19.60 -10.25 -9.53
N SER A 131 -19.03 -11.42 -9.25
CA SER A 131 -17.73 -11.92 -9.76
C SER A 131 -16.49 -11.10 -9.38
N ARG A 132 -16.64 -9.96 -8.70
CA ARG A 132 -15.51 -9.16 -8.21
C ARG A 132 -15.02 -9.74 -6.91
N VAL A 133 -13.70 -9.89 -6.83
CA VAL A 133 -13.01 -10.32 -5.61
C VAL A 133 -12.50 -9.07 -4.90
N PHE A 134 -12.87 -8.92 -3.64
CA PHE A 134 -12.42 -7.85 -2.77
C PHE A 134 -11.55 -8.42 -1.67
N VAL A 135 -10.57 -7.62 -1.24
CA VAL A 135 -9.75 -7.89 -0.06
C VAL A 135 -10.13 -6.90 1.04
N PRO A 136 -11.02 -7.30 1.98
CA PRO A 136 -11.42 -6.44 3.07
C PRO A 136 -10.28 -6.22 4.05
N LEU A 137 -10.31 -5.06 4.71
CA LEU A 137 -9.40 -4.68 5.78
C LEU A 137 -10.20 -4.32 7.02
N SER A 138 -9.84 -4.94 8.14
CA SER A 138 -10.39 -4.62 9.46
C SER A 138 -9.30 -4.79 10.52
N ALA A 139 -9.61 -4.42 11.77
CA ALA A 139 -8.74 -4.66 12.92
C ALA A 139 -8.86 -6.09 13.48
N SER A 140 -9.82 -6.88 13.00
CA SER A 140 -10.17 -8.19 13.56
C SER A 140 -9.96 -9.31 12.54
N ALA A 141 -9.69 -10.53 13.04
CA ALA A 141 -9.63 -11.70 12.17
C ALA A 141 -10.98 -11.92 11.44
N PRO A 142 -10.98 -12.46 10.20
CA PRO A 142 -9.79 -12.86 9.44
C PRO A 142 -9.08 -11.69 8.72
N TYR A 143 -9.77 -10.58 8.46
CA TYR A 143 -9.30 -9.48 7.61
C TYR A 143 -8.13 -8.67 8.18
N ALA A 144 -7.89 -8.71 9.49
CA ALA A 144 -6.68 -8.15 10.09
C ALA A 144 -5.38 -8.67 9.44
N ARG A 145 -5.41 -9.90 8.93
CA ARG A 145 -4.24 -10.53 8.30
C ARG A 145 -3.97 -10.02 6.88
N ASN A 146 -4.94 -9.36 6.24
CA ASN A 146 -4.79 -8.81 4.88
C ASN A 146 -3.91 -7.55 4.83
N TRP A 147 -3.67 -6.89 5.96
CA TRP A 147 -2.82 -5.70 6.03
C TRP A 147 -1.38 -5.98 5.62
N ARG A 148 -0.81 -7.13 5.99
CA ARG A 148 0.57 -7.48 5.66
C ARG A 148 0.81 -7.64 4.15
N PRO A 149 0.06 -8.49 3.41
CA PRO A 149 0.23 -8.59 1.97
C PRO A 149 -0.10 -7.26 1.26
N LEU A 150 -1.07 -6.48 1.77
CA LEU A 150 -1.34 -5.15 1.25
C LEU A 150 -0.15 -4.20 1.39
N ILE A 151 0.40 -4.05 2.60
CA ILE A 151 1.51 -3.12 2.86
C ILE A 151 2.73 -3.47 1.99
N ARG A 152 3.06 -4.76 1.86
CA ARG A 152 4.12 -5.21 0.96
C ARG A 152 3.86 -4.82 -0.49
N THR A 153 2.67 -5.14 -1.00
CA THR A 153 2.29 -4.81 -2.38
C THR A 153 2.32 -3.30 -2.60
N ALA A 154 1.79 -2.51 -1.67
CA ALA A 154 1.79 -1.05 -1.75
C ALA A 154 3.20 -0.47 -1.77
N LEU A 155 4.12 -0.98 -0.93
CA LEU A 155 5.51 -0.50 -0.91
C LEU A 155 6.24 -0.79 -2.22
N GLU A 156 6.08 -1.98 -2.78
CA GLU A 156 6.67 -2.34 -4.08
C GLU A 156 6.13 -1.41 -5.19
N ARG A 157 4.82 -1.14 -5.21
CA ARG A 157 4.23 -0.23 -6.21
C ARG A 157 4.63 1.22 -6.00
N LEU A 158 4.75 1.69 -4.76
CA LEU A 158 5.19 3.05 -4.48
C LEU A 158 6.65 3.26 -4.91
N GLU A 159 7.51 2.24 -4.75
CA GLU A 159 8.90 2.29 -5.21
C GLU A 159 8.97 2.41 -6.75
N ASP A 160 8.23 1.56 -7.48
CA ASP A 160 8.14 1.65 -8.94
C ASP A 160 7.68 3.04 -9.41
N VAL A 161 6.60 3.56 -8.79
CA VAL A 161 6.02 4.87 -9.15
C VAL A 161 6.96 6.02 -8.81
N LEU A 162 7.63 5.95 -7.67
CA LEU A 162 8.60 6.95 -7.24
C LEU A 162 9.78 7.05 -8.23
N ASP A 163 10.30 5.92 -8.69
CA ASP A 163 11.38 5.90 -9.67
C ASP A 163 10.96 6.49 -11.02
N ASP A 164 9.73 6.21 -11.46
CA ASP A 164 9.15 6.83 -12.64
C ASP A 164 9.04 8.37 -12.48
N PHE A 165 8.57 8.87 -11.34
CA PHE A 165 8.47 10.32 -11.08
C PHE A 165 9.83 11.00 -10.95
N ARG A 166 10.83 10.38 -10.33
CA ARG A 166 12.21 10.90 -10.33
C ARG A 166 12.77 11.03 -11.74
N ARG A 167 12.48 10.04 -12.60
CA ARG A 167 12.85 10.09 -14.02
C ARG A 167 12.12 11.22 -14.75
N ILE A 168 10.85 11.47 -14.44
CA ILE A 168 10.09 12.61 -14.98
C ILE A 168 10.74 13.93 -14.56
N VAL A 169 11.03 14.13 -13.27
CA VAL A 169 11.70 15.35 -12.76
C VAL A 169 12.98 15.63 -13.53
N SER A 170 13.87 14.64 -13.63
CA SER A 170 15.14 14.78 -14.37
C SER A 170 14.92 15.20 -15.83
N ARG A 171 13.88 14.66 -16.47
CA ARG A 171 13.55 14.97 -17.87
C ARG A 171 12.94 16.36 -18.03
N VAL A 172 12.05 16.77 -17.12
CA VAL A 172 11.41 18.09 -17.12
C VAL A 172 12.47 19.17 -16.93
N GLN A 173 13.37 19.00 -15.96
CA GLN A 173 14.52 19.89 -15.72
C GLN A 173 15.43 20.01 -16.96
N ALA A 174 15.80 18.88 -17.57
CA ALA A 174 16.65 18.88 -18.77
C ALA A 174 15.98 19.54 -19.99
N SER A 175 14.66 19.54 -20.07
CA SER A 175 13.91 20.13 -21.18
C SER A 175 13.71 21.64 -21.06
N GLY A 176 14.10 22.26 -19.94
CA GLY A 176 13.84 23.68 -19.68
C GLY A 176 12.34 24.00 -19.62
N ALA A 177 11.51 23.05 -19.18
CA ALA A 177 10.08 23.25 -19.03
C ALA A 177 9.77 24.35 -17.99
N ALA A 178 8.51 24.79 -17.97
CA ALA A 178 8.06 25.82 -17.03
C ALA A 178 8.36 25.44 -15.57
N GLY A 179 8.88 26.39 -14.79
CA GLY A 179 9.30 26.15 -13.40
C GLY A 179 8.20 25.53 -12.53
N ALA A 180 6.95 25.94 -12.71
CA ALA A 180 5.80 25.36 -12.02
C ALA A 180 5.62 23.84 -12.28
N LEU A 181 5.89 23.38 -13.51
CA LEU A 181 5.80 21.95 -13.83
C LEU A 181 6.90 21.14 -13.12
N THR A 182 8.12 21.69 -13.08
CA THR A 182 9.24 21.09 -12.33
C THR A 182 8.91 20.97 -10.85
N ILE A 183 8.46 22.06 -10.23
CA ILE A 183 8.08 22.10 -8.82
C ILE A 183 6.99 21.07 -8.53
N GLY A 184 5.92 21.02 -9.33
CA GLY A 184 4.84 20.05 -9.10
C GLY A 184 5.29 18.59 -9.24
N CYS A 185 6.23 18.29 -10.14
CA CYS A 185 6.81 16.95 -10.24
C CYS A 185 7.70 16.61 -9.03
N GLU A 186 8.46 17.58 -8.53
CA GLU A 186 9.28 17.43 -7.31
C GLU A 186 8.38 17.21 -6.08
N SER A 187 7.29 17.97 -5.94
CA SER A 187 6.31 17.77 -4.87
C SER A 187 5.69 16.37 -4.90
N ILE A 188 5.38 15.82 -6.07
CA ILE A 188 4.90 14.43 -6.18
C ILE A 188 5.94 13.43 -5.66
N VAL A 189 7.22 13.62 -5.99
CA VAL A 189 8.32 12.78 -5.48
C VAL A 189 8.37 12.84 -3.95
N GLU A 190 8.33 14.03 -3.35
CA GLU A 190 8.34 14.22 -1.89
C GLU A 190 7.12 13.55 -1.21
N MET A 191 5.93 13.70 -1.80
CA MET A 191 4.71 13.05 -1.32
C MET A 191 4.82 11.53 -1.37
N LEU A 192 5.34 10.96 -2.47
CA LEU A 192 5.55 9.51 -2.62
C LEU A 192 6.58 8.96 -1.63
N GLU A 193 7.66 9.71 -1.36
CA GLU A 193 8.66 9.36 -0.35
C GLU A 193 8.05 9.35 1.04
N THR A 194 7.29 10.40 1.38
CA THR A 194 6.59 10.52 2.66
C THR A 194 5.60 9.37 2.84
N LEU A 195 4.82 9.08 1.81
CA LEU A 195 3.86 7.98 1.81
C LEU A 195 4.56 6.64 2.03
N SER A 196 5.69 6.41 1.36
CA SER A 196 6.50 5.20 1.53
C SER A 196 7.02 5.07 2.96
N ILE A 197 7.45 6.17 3.59
CA ILE A 197 7.88 6.19 5.00
C ILE A 197 6.71 5.83 5.92
N VAL A 198 5.54 6.42 5.72
CA VAL A 198 4.33 6.15 6.51
C VAL A 198 3.94 4.67 6.42
N VAL A 199 3.92 4.12 5.21
CA VAL A 199 3.56 2.72 4.97
C VAL A 199 4.63 1.77 5.56
N ARG A 200 5.92 2.10 5.46
CA ARG A 200 7.00 1.34 6.13
C ARG A 200 6.88 1.39 7.64
N ARG A 201 6.51 2.54 8.20
CA ARG A 201 6.27 2.69 9.63
C ARG A 201 5.06 1.88 10.08
N ALA A 202 3.99 1.83 9.30
CA ALA A 202 2.88 0.92 9.56
C ALA A 202 3.37 -0.55 9.60
N ASP A 203 4.22 -0.97 8.66
CA ASP A 203 4.82 -2.32 8.73
C ASP A 203 5.74 -2.51 9.94
N ALA A 204 6.45 -1.47 10.37
CA ALA A 204 7.35 -1.53 11.53
C ALA A 204 6.59 -1.53 12.86
N ASP A 205 5.60 -0.67 13.05
CA ASP A 205 4.75 -0.61 14.25
C ASP A 205 3.99 -1.93 14.38
N THR A 206 3.51 -2.53 13.28
CA THR A 206 2.93 -3.88 13.35
C THR A 206 3.94 -4.99 13.71
N ARG A 207 5.26 -4.76 13.57
CA ARG A 207 6.34 -5.65 14.07
C ARG A 207 6.73 -5.35 15.53
N TYR A 208 6.56 -4.11 16.01
CA TYR A 208 7.12 -3.61 17.28
C TYR A 208 6.11 -3.35 18.41
N VAL A 209 4.79 -3.47 18.20
CA VAL A 209 3.75 -3.32 19.26
C VAL A 209 3.73 -4.51 20.24
N ARG A 210 4.91 -4.90 20.74
CA ARG A 210 5.05 -5.71 21.95
C ARG A 210 5.35 -4.87 23.19
N ASP A 211 5.76 -3.60 23.08
CA ASP A 211 6.19 -2.87 24.28
C ASP A 211 6.24 -1.32 24.13
N ARG A 212 5.08 -0.65 24.03
CA ARG A 212 4.85 0.72 24.56
C ARG A 212 3.53 1.33 24.06
N THR A 213 2.74 1.80 25.02
CA THR A 213 1.82 2.92 24.88
C THR A 213 2.65 4.18 24.64
N ASP A 214 2.46 4.92 23.53
CA ASP A 214 3.13 6.22 23.39
C ASP A 214 2.31 7.30 22.66
N HIS A 215 2.28 8.47 23.27
CA HIS A 215 1.43 9.65 23.01
C HIS A 215 1.86 10.52 21.80
N ARG A 216 2.63 9.99 20.85
CA ARG A 216 3.29 10.79 19.79
C ARG A 216 2.63 10.77 18.40
N GLN A 217 1.43 10.20 18.26
CA GLN A 217 0.67 10.31 17.00
C GLN A 217 0.21 11.74 16.68
N GLY A 218 0.12 12.63 17.68
CA GLY A 218 -0.29 14.03 17.49
C GLY A 218 0.75 14.91 16.78
N GLU A 219 2.05 14.70 17.03
CA GLU A 219 3.12 15.55 16.47
C GLU A 219 3.29 15.37 14.95
N LEU A 220 3.01 14.17 14.42
CA LEU A 220 3.14 13.88 12.98
C LEU A 220 2.05 14.52 12.13
N LEU A 221 0.86 14.73 12.71
CA LEU A 221 -0.25 15.40 12.01
C LEU A 221 0.01 16.90 11.90
N SER A 222 0.63 17.50 12.92
CA SER A 222 1.04 18.91 12.88
C SER A 222 2.00 19.19 11.72
N THR A 223 2.99 18.32 11.47
CA THR A 223 4.00 18.57 10.43
C THR A 223 3.44 18.46 9.01
N ILE A 224 2.47 17.57 8.78
CA ILE A 224 1.81 17.42 7.46
C ILE A 224 0.81 18.57 7.24
N GLU A 225 0.11 18.99 8.29
CA GLU A 225 -0.79 20.14 8.25
C GLU A 225 0.00 21.45 8.02
N ASP A 226 1.17 21.62 8.65
CA ASP A 226 2.04 22.78 8.44
C ASP A 226 2.60 22.83 7.00
N ALA A 227 3.03 21.68 6.45
CA ALA A 227 3.53 21.60 5.07
C ALA A 227 2.43 21.91 4.03
N THR A 228 1.21 21.41 4.24
CA THR A 228 0.07 21.70 3.35
C THR A 228 -0.45 23.13 3.47
N THR A 229 -0.28 23.77 4.64
CA THR A 229 -0.65 25.18 4.85
C THR A 229 0.38 26.12 4.21
N GLN A 230 1.67 25.80 4.24
CA GLN A 230 2.71 26.57 3.55
C GLN A 230 2.52 26.56 2.03
N ILE A 231 2.22 25.41 1.44
CA ILE A 231 1.97 25.29 -0.01
C ILE A 231 0.74 26.12 -0.44
N ARG A 232 -0.31 26.21 0.40
CA ARG A 232 -1.50 27.04 0.14
C ARG A 232 -1.28 28.54 0.33
N SER A 233 -0.27 28.93 1.11
CA SER A 233 0.06 30.34 1.37
C SER A 233 0.88 30.94 0.24
N ASP A 234 1.71 30.15 -0.44
CA ASP A 234 2.52 30.59 -1.57
C ASP A 234 1.72 30.74 -2.88
N ASP A 235 0.55 30.08 -2.99
CA ASP A 235 -0.38 30.25 -4.12
C ASP A 235 -1.24 31.53 -4.04
N ASN A 236 -1.13 32.32 -2.95
CA ASN A 236 -1.91 33.54 -2.72
C ASN A 236 -1.04 34.83 -2.63
N ALA A 237 0.21 34.79 -3.09
CA ALA A 237 1.14 35.93 -3.07
C ALA A 237 1.51 36.43 -4.47
#